data_AF-A0A7J3WUV2-F1
#
_entry.id   AF-A0A7J3WUV2-F1
#
_cell.length_a   1.000
_cell.length_b   1.000
_cell.length_c   1.000
_cell.angle_alpha   90.00
_cell.angle_beta   90.00
_cell.angle_gamma   90.00
#
_symmetry.space_group_name_H-M   'P 1'
#
loop_
_entity.id
_entity.type
_entity.pdbx_description
1 polymer ?
#
loop_
_entity_poly.entity_id
_entity_poly.type
_entity_poly.pdbx_seq_one_letter_code
_entity_poly.pdbx_strand_id
1 'polypeptide(L)' 'MIIKGGNIHIMFSKKYDEVKLEDVKEDGAKNVKIQWLIDEKVGKTFAMRRFVVAKGGHTPLHHHD' A
#
# COMPACT_ATOMS: atom_id res chain seq x y z
N MET A 1 15.76 4.65 -1.62
CA MET A 1 17.18 4.92 -1.27
C MET A 1 17.37 4.69 0.23
N ILE A 2 18.37 3.92 0.66
CA ILE A 2 18.72 3.80 2.10
C ILE A 2 19.84 4.80 2.37
N ILE A 3 19.54 5.87 3.10
CA ILE A 3 20.55 6.84 3.52
C ILE A 3 21.20 6.31 4.81
N LYS A 4 22.51 6.05 4.78
CA LYS A 4 23.28 5.60 5.95
C LYS A 4 24.18 6.74 6.44
N GLY A 5 23.85 7.34 7.58
CA GLY A 5 24.72 8.29 8.30
C GLY A 5 24.16 8.66 9.66
N GLY A 6 24.97 8.48 10.72
CA GLY A 6 24.81 9.00 12.10
C GLY A 6 23.52 8.63 12.84
N ASN A 7 23.61 7.73 13.84
CA ASN A 7 22.47 7.13 14.57
C ASN A 7 21.44 6.49 13.62
N ILE A 8 21.53 5.16 13.46
CA ILE A 8 20.85 4.39 12.40
C ILE A 8 19.32 4.51 12.51
N HIS A 9 18.76 5.58 11.95
CA HIS A 9 17.36 5.67 11.58
C HIS A 9 17.25 5.22 10.12
N ILE A 10 16.70 4.02 9.92
CA ILE A 10 16.43 3.51 8.58
C ILE A 10 15.31 4.36 7.98
N MET A 11 15.67 5.30 7.10
CA MET A 11 14.71 6.06 6.31
C MET A 11 14.34 5.27 5.05
N PHE A 12 13.07 4.87 4.94
CA PHE A 12 12.52 4.27 3.73
C PHE A 12 11.86 5.36 2.87
N SER A 13 12.42 5.61 1.69
CA SER A 13 11.86 6.53 0.70
C SER A 13 11.85 5.88 -0.68
N LYS A 14 10.64 5.76 -1.25
CA LYS A 14 10.34 5.21 -2.57
C LYS A 14 9.13 5.95 -3.15
N LYS A 15 9.16 6.28 -4.44
CA LYS A 15 8.01 6.88 -5.11
C LYS A 15 6.90 5.85 -5.30
N TYR A 16 5.64 6.30 -5.23
CA TYR A 16 4.51 5.38 -5.29
C TYR A 16 4.38 4.71 -6.66
N ASP A 17 4.78 5.35 -7.76
CA ASP A 17 4.70 4.83 -9.12
C ASP A 17 5.73 3.73 -9.41
N GLU A 18 6.78 3.62 -8.57
CA GLU A 18 7.71 2.50 -8.55
C GLU A 18 7.20 1.29 -7.73
N VAL A 19 6.05 1.42 -7.07
CA VAL A 19 5.37 0.33 -6.36
C VAL A 19 4.34 -0.29 -7.29
N LYS A 20 4.35 -1.62 -7.41
CA LYS A 20 3.44 -2.32 -8.32
C LYS A 20 1.98 -2.04 -7.96
N LEU A 21 1.21 -1.66 -8.97
CA LEU A 21 -0.22 -1.44 -8.88
C LEU A 21 -0.93 -2.77 -9.19
N GLU A 22 -1.61 -3.33 -8.20
CA GLU A 22 -2.27 -4.63 -8.28
C GLU A 22 -3.79 -4.49 -8.18
N ASP A 23 -4.55 -5.44 -8.69
CA ASP A 23 -6.00 -5.45 -8.51
C ASP A 23 -6.36 -5.83 -7.07
N VAL A 24 -7.35 -5.15 -6.50
CA VAL A 24 -7.96 -5.59 -5.24
C VAL A 24 -8.72 -6.89 -5.50
N LYS A 25 -8.40 -7.93 -4.72
CA LYS A 25 -8.94 -9.29 -4.90
C LYS A 25 -10.13 -9.62 -4.01
N GLU A 26 -10.61 -8.66 -3.22
CA GLU A 26 -11.80 -8.85 -2.40
C GLU A 26 -13.03 -9.13 -3.28
N ASP A 27 -13.82 -10.14 -2.92
CA ASP A 27 -14.98 -10.54 -3.70
C ASP A 27 -16.00 -9.39 -3.76
N GLY A 28 -16.42 -9.02 -4.96
CA GLY A 28 -17.31 -7.88 -5.18
C GLY A 28 -16.59 -6.52 -5.27
N ALA A 29 -15.27 -6.46 -5.12
CA ALA A 29 -14.52 -5.26 -5.50
C ALA A 29 -14.52 -5.09 -7.02
N LYS A 30 -14.73 -3.85 -7.48
CA LYS A 30 -14.76 -3.51 -8.91
C LYS A 30 -13.92 -2.28 -9.19
N ASN A 31 -13.08 -2.31 -10.22
CA ASN A 31 -12.30 -1.16 -10.69
C ASN A 31 -11.46 -0.49 -9.57
N VAL A 32 -10.97 -1.27 -8.61
CA VAL A 32 -10.10 -0.80 -7.53
C VAL A 32 -8.74 -1.47 -7.64
N LYS A 33 -7.68 -0.65 -7.57
CA LYS A 33 -6.30 -1.12 -7.52
C LYS A 33 -5.64 -0.72 -6.19
N ILE A 34 -4.64 -1.48 -5.77
CA ILE A 34 -3.89 -1.32 -4.52
C ILE A 34 -2.38 -1.26 -4.79
N GLN A 35 -1.67 -0.46 -4.00
CA GLN A 35 -0.21 -0.46 -3.87
C GLN A 35 0.17 -0.60 -2.41
N TRP A 36 1.04 -1.56 -2.09
CA TRP A 36 1.61 -1.76 -0.76
C TRP A 36 2.85 -0.87 -0.58
N LEU A 37 2.67 0.32 0.00
CA LEU A 37 3.74 1.32 0.15
C LEU A 37 4.66 1.00 1.34
N ILE A 38 4.07 0.58 2.45
CA ILE A 38 4.76 0.02 3.62
C ILE A 38 4.07 -1.30 3.93
N ASP A 39 4.84 -2.39 3.87
CA ASP A 39 4.42 -3.74 4.23
C ASP A 39 5.27 -4.26 5.40
N GLU A 40 5.05 -5.51 5.80
CA GLU A 40 5.78 -6.19 6.88
C GLU A 40 7.32 -6.24 6.69
N LYS A 41 7.80 -6.08 5.45
CA LYS A 41 9.24 -6.07 5.15
C LYS A 41 9.89 -4.73 5.52
N VAL A 42 9.08 -3.67 5.61
CA VAL A 42 9.54 -2.30 5.88
C VAL A 42 9.04 -1.79 7.24
N GLY A 43 7.78 -2.05 7.61
CA GLY A 43 7.14 -1.58 8.84
C GLY A 43 6.64 -2.74 9.71
N LYS A 44 6.83 -2.65 11.02
CA LYS A 44 6.51 -3.74 11.96
C LYS A 44 5.16 -3.63 12.67
N THR A 45 4.56 -2.44 12.68
CA THR A 45 3.38 -2.13 13.51
C THR A 45 2.12 -1.83 12.70
N PHE A 46 2.27 -1.28 11.50
CA PHE A 46 1.16 -1.03 10.58
C PHE A 46 1.64 -1.06 9.13
N ALA A 47 0.69 -1.30 8.22
CA ALA A 47 0.90 -1.21 6.78
C ALA A 47 0.34 0.10 6.22
N MET A 48 0.99 0.65 5.19
CA MET A 48 0.49 1.80 4.43
C MET A 48 0.18 1.35 3.01
N ARG A 49 -1.05 1.61 2.57
CA ARG A 49 -1.55 1.21 1.24
C ARG A 49 -2.16 2.40 0.53
N ARG A 50 -1.95 2.49 -0.79
CA ARG A 50 -2.65 3.43 -1.66
C ARG A 50 -3.67 2.68 -2.49
N PHE A 51 -4.92 3.13 -2.43
CA PHE A 51 -6.00 2.63 -3.28
C PHE A 51 -6.28 3.62 -4.41
N VAL A 52 -6.55 3.08 -5.59
CA VAL A 52 -7.02 3.86 -6.75
C VAL A 52 -8.37 3.30 -7.16
N VAL A 53 -9.42 4.11 -6.97
CA VAL A 53 -10.79 3.78 -7.35
C VAL A 53 -11.11 4.48 -8.66
N ALA A 54 -11.24 3.72 -9.75
CA ALA A 54 -11.61 4.28 -11.04
C ALA A 54 -13.13 4.49 -11.16
N LYS A 55 -13.58 5.11 -12.25
CA LYS A 55 -15.01 5.38 -12.49
C LYS A 55 -15.85 4.11 -12.34
N GLY A 56 -16.93 4.22 -11.56
CA GLY A 56 -17.84 3.10 -11.25
C GLY A 56 -17.24 2.01 -10.34
N GLY A 57 -16.06 2.26 -9.75
CA GLY A 57 -15.42 1.35 -8.83
C GLY A 57 -15.95 1.43 -7.42
N HIS A 58 -15.86 0.32 -6.70
CA HIS A 58 -16.30 0.19 -5.31
C HIS A 58 -15.59 -0.97 -4.63
N THR A 59 -15.61 -0.95 -3.31
CA THR A 59 -15.35 -2.09 -2.45
C THR A 59 -16.65 -2.47 -1.75
N PRO A 60 -16.95 -3.77 -1.55
CA PRO A 60 -18.16 -4.18 -0.86
C PRO A 60 -18.17 -3.67 0.59
N LEU A 61 -19.36 -3.51 1.16
CA LEU A 61 -19.52 -3.30 2.60
C LEU A 61 -19.01 -4.55 3.33
N HIS A 62 -18.09 -4.36 4.26
CA HIS A 62 -17.51 -5.44 5.06
C HIS A 62 -17.07 -4.91 6.42
N HIS A 63 -16.79 -5.82 7.35
CA HIS A 63 -16.36 -5.52 8.71
C HIS A 63 -15.13 -6.36 9.04
N HIS A 64 -14.28 -5.82 9.90
CA HIS A 64 -13.15 -6.51 10.52
C HIS A 64 -13.27 -6.37 12.04
N ASP A 65 -12.54 -7.18 12.79
CA ASP A 65 -12.43 -7.11 14.25
C ASP A 65 -11.75 -5.83 14.75
#